data_AF-A0A818WD46-F1
#
_entry.id   AF-A0A818WD46-F1
#
_cell.length_a   1.000
_cell.length_b   1.000
_cell.length_c   1.000
_cell.angle_alpha   90.00
_cell.angle_beta   90.00
_cell.angle_gamma   90.00
#
_symmetry.space_group_name_H-M   'P 1'
#
loop_
_entity.id
_entity.type
_entity.pdbx_description
1 polymer ?
#
loop_
_entity_poly.entity_id
_entity_poly.type
_entity_poly.pdbx_seq_one_letter_code
_entity_poly.pdbx_strand_id
1 'polypeptide(L)'
;MAQTLLDHNNWSKATYCYLLSTFIFEENNGVATDEVVRLYKRVPDLKIRLAGKSIPLEKYAIKKCEHFLAQNWLFLPGLELLYLMNGFYILAYDSNRLNATLDIVNNALNDLQLHHTNDRFYIDSYGSGLLLRGVLLHFLHRYNQAHEAFDEIIRLAKKFDTKSFLAPNALLEKGLIYLSLKQKQQAIDYLHKSLNDYKDYQLESRLQFRINAAMQKVKQMDN
;
A
#
# COMPACT_ATOMS: atom_id res chain seq x y z
N MET A 1 -20.64 -6.51 1.14
CA MET A 1 -19.86 -6.22 2.37
C MET A 1 -19.46 -4.75 2.50
N ALA A 2 -18.77 -4.15 1.50
CA ALA A 2 -18.36 -2.73 1.56
C ALA A 2 -19.57 -1.76 1.64
N GLN A 3 -20.62 -1.97 0.83
CA GLN A 3 -21.86 -1.20 0.89
C GLN A 3 -22.52 -1.26 2.29
N THR A 4 -22.65 -2.46 2.85
CA THR A 4 -23.20 -2.67 4.21
C THR A 4 -22.41 -1.89 5.26
N LEU A 5 -21.07 -1.90 5.18
CA LEU A 5 -20.21 -1.13 6.08
C LEU A 5 -20.36 0.38 5.87
N LEU A 6 -20.48 0.86 4.64
CA LEU A 6 -20.74 2.28 4.37
C LEU A 6 -22.07 2.74 5.00
N ASP A 7 -23.09 1.91 4.89
CA ASP A 7 -24.43 2.25 5.37
C ASP A 7 -24.55 2.21 6.90
N HIS A 8 -23.82 1.31 7.57
CA HIS A 8 -24.04 1.01 9.00
C HIS A 8 -22.84 1.31 9.91
N ASN A 9 -21.64 1.57 9.38
CA ASN A 9 -20.43 1.79 10.18
C ASN A 9 -20.07 3.28 10.26
N ASN A 10 -20.13 3.84 11.47
CA ASN A 10 -19.81 5.25 11.74
C ASN A 10 -18.33 5.53 12.07
N TRP A 11 -17.47 4.52 12.07
CA TRP A 11 -16.07 4.64 12.55
C TRP A 11 -15.07 5.03 11.46
N SER A 12 -15.38 4.86 10.17
CA SER A 12 -14.46 5.22 9.06
C SER A 12 -15.18 5.32 7.70
N LYS A 13 -16.24 6.14 7.64
CA LYS A 13 -17.13 6.21 6.45
C LYS A 13 -16.39 6.58 5.17
N ALA A 14 -15.44 7.50 5.23
CA ALA A 14 -14.66 7.88 4.06
C ALA A 14 -13.85 6.70 3.52
N THR A 15 -13.26 5.90 4.41
CA THR A 15 -12.52 4.68 4.02
C THR A 15 -13.45 3.67 3.35
N TYR A 16 -14.64 3.42 3.89
CA TYR A 16 -15.57 2.45 3.29
C TYR A 16 -16.13 2.92 1.95
N CYS A 17 -16.40 4.21 1.80
CA CYS A 17 -16.78 4.79 0.52
C CYS A 17 -15.66 4.65 -0.50
N TYR A 18 -14.41 4.92 -0.11
CA TYR A 18 -13.24 4.71 -0.96
C TYR A 18 -13.11 3.23 -1.36
N LEU A 19 -13.21 2.29 -0.42
CA LEU A 19 -13.16 0.85 -0.68
C LEU A 19 -14.23 0.42 -1.69
N LEU A 20 -15.48 0.87 -1.49
CA LEU A 20 -16.57 0.58 -2.43
C LEU A 20 -16.29 1.17 -3.82
N SER A 21 -15.83 2.43 -3.87
CA SER A 21 -15.47 3.10 -5.14
C SER A 21 -14.39 2.33 -5.88
N THR A 22 -13.38 1.86 -5.15
CA THR A 22 -12.27 1.06 -5.67
C THR A 22 -12.73 -0.30 -6.20
N PHE A 23 -13.60 -1.01 -5.48
CA PHE A 23 -14.14 -2.28 -5.97
C PHE A 23 -14.96 -2.09 -7.24
N ILE A 24 -15.86 -1.12 -7.28
CA ILE A 24 -16.65 -0.83 -8.49
C ILE A 24 -15.73 -0.41 -9.64
N PHE A 25 -14.69 0.39 -9.38
CA PHE A 25 -13.71 0.77 -10.39
C PHE A 25 -12.96 -0.43 -10.99
N GLU A 26 -12.49 -1.35 -10.15
CA GLU A 26 -11.78 -2.55 -10.58
C GLU A 26 -12.73 -3.56 -11.28
N GLU A 27 -13.97 -3.71 -10.81
CA GLU A 27 -15.02 -4.52 -11.47
C GLU A 27 -15.36 -3.99 -12.88
N ASN A 28 -15.26 -2.66 -13.08
CA ASN A 28 -15.41 -2.02 -14.38
C ASN A 28 -14.09 -1.96 -15.17
N ASN A 29 -13.14 -2.87 -14.90
CA ASN A 29 -11.82 -2.95 -15.58
C ASN A 29 -11.03 -1.63 -15.57
N GLY A 30 -11.14 -0.85 -14.48
CA GLY A 30 -10.45 0.43 -14.35
C GLY A 30 -11.07 1.56 -15.17
N VAL A 31 -12.33 1.44 -15.59
CA VAL A 31 -13.06 2.50 -16.29
C VAL A 31 -13.69 3.47 -15.28
N ALA A 32 -13.44 4.77 -15.47
CA ALA A 32 -14.05 5.85 -14.69
C ALA A 32 -15.50 6.12 -15.11
N THR A 33 -16.42 5.24 -14.72
CA THR A 33 -17.85 5.46 -14.94
C THR A 33 -18.38 6.64 -14.10
N ASP A 34 -19.52 7.21 -14.48
CA ASP A 34 -20.16 8.30 -13.73
C ASP A 34 -20.42 7.93 -12.26
N GLU A 35 -20.74 6.66 -12.01
CA GLU A 35 -20.89 6.13 -10.65
C GLU A 35 -19.58 6.15 -9.86
N VAL A 36 -18.48 5.64 -10.44
CA VAL A 36 -17.16 5.64 -9.82
C VAL A 36 -16.71 7.06 -9.51
N VAL A 37 -16.84 7.97 -10.48
CA VAL A 37 -16.50 9.40 -10.32
C VAL A 37 -17.33 10.03 -9.21
N ARG A 38 -18.64 9.78 -9.17
CA ARG A 38 -19.55 10.28 -8.13
C ARG A 38 -19.14 9.78 -6.74
N LEU A 39 -18.80 8.49 -6.61
CA LEU A 39 -18.40 7.91 -5.33
C LEU A 39 -17.05 8.44 -4.84
N TYR A 40 -16.05 8.55 -5.71
CA TYR A 40 -14.75 9.15 -5.34
C TYR A 40 -14.88 10.62 -4.93
N LYS A 41 -15.75 11.41 -5.59
CA LYS A 41 -16.05 12.80 -5.19
C LYS A 41 -16.70 12.90 -3.80
N ARG A 42 -17.41 11.87 -3.36
CA ARG A 42 -18.10 11.85 -2.06
C ARG A 42 -17.18 11.54 -0.88
N VAL A 43 -16.03 10.88 -1.11
CA VAL A 43 -15.12 10.44 -0.04
C VAL A 43 -14.69 11.58 0.90
N PRO A 44 -14.29 12.79 0.42
CA PRO A 44 -13.90 13.89 1.30
C PRO A 44 -14.99 14.35 2.27
N ASP A 45 -16.25 14.32 1.85
CA ASP A 45 -17.40 14.78 2.64
C ASP A 45 -17.75 13.81 3.78
N LEU A 46 -17.31 12.55 3.68
CA LEU A 46 -17.55 11.51 4.67
C LEU A 46 -16.46 11.43 5.74
N LYS A 47 -15.43 12.29 5.66
CA LYS A 47 -14.32 12.32 6.61
C LYS A 47 -14.81 12.68 8.00
N ILE A 48 -14.39 11.90 8.99
CA ILE A 48 -14.68 12.17 10.39
C ILE A 48 -13.43 12.56 11.18
N ARG A 49 -13.64 13.04 12.40
CA ARG A 49 -12.59 13.20 13.40
C ARG A 49 -12.91 12.31 14.59
N LEU A 50 -11.93 11.53 15.02
CA LEU A 50 -11.99 10.76 16.26
C LEU A 50 -11.09 11.43 17.28
N ALA A 51 -11.64 11.81 18.43
CA ALA A 51 -10.94 12.56 19.49
C ALA A 51 -10.18 13.79 18.95
N GLY A 52 -10.83 14.58 18.08
CA GLY A 52 -10.26 15.79 17.48
C GLY A 52 -9.22 15.56 16.37
N LYS A 53 -8.77 14.31 16.14
CA LYS A 53 -7.81 13.96 15.09
C LYS A 53 -8.51 13.28 13.91
N SER A 54 -8.08 13.61 12.69
CA SER A 54 -8.51 12.85 11.51
C SER A 54 -7.87 11.47 11.49
N ILE A 55 -8.61 10.48 11.02
CA ILE A 55 -8.14 9.11 10.85
C ILE A 55 -7.08 9.09 9.74
N PRO A 56 -5.88 8.52 9.97
CA PRO A 56 -4.82 8.49 8.96
C PRO A 56 -5.25 7.84 7.63
N LEU A 57 -6.02 6.76 7.71
CA LEU A 57 -6.50 6.05 6.52
C LEU A 57 -7.53 6.85 5.71
N GLU A 58 -8.39 7.65 6.36
CA GLU A 58 -9.31 8.52 5.64
C GLU A 58 -8.57 9.65 4.91
N LYS A 59 -7.52 10.21 5.54
CA LYS A 59 -6.65 11.20 4.88
C LYS A 59 -5.98 10.61 3.63
N TYR A 60 -5.51 9.37 3.75
CA TYR A 60 -4.93 8.63 2.63
C TYR A 60 -5.95 8.38 1.52
N ALA A 61 -7.15 7.88 1.86
CA ALA A 61 -8.23 7.62 0.92
C ALA A 61 -8.60 8.89 0.13
N ILE A 62 -8.73 10.03 0.81
CA ILE A 62 -8.99 11.33 0.16
C ILE A 62 -7.89 11.68 -0.83
N LYS A 63 -6.61 11.49 -0.47
CA LYS A 63 -5.50 11.75 -1.40
C LYS A 63 -5.60 10.87 -2.64
N LYS A 64 -5.92 9.59 -2.50
CA LYS A 64 -6.10 8.68 -3.65
C LYS A 64 -7.29 9.09 -4.51
N CYS A 65 -8.37 9.61 -3.90
CA CYS A 65 -9.48 10.19 -4.66
C CYS A 65 -9.05 11.43 -5.44
N GLU A 66 -8.23 12.32 -4.86
CA GLU A 66 -7.65 13.46 -5.59
C GLU A 66 -6.80 13.01 -6.78
N HIS A 67 -6.00 11.95 -6.61
CA HIS A 67 -5.21 11.38 -7.71
C HIS A 67 -6.11 10.86 -8.82
N PHE A 68 -7.13 10.06 -8.46
CA PHE A 68 -8.11 9.57 -9.42
C PHE A 68 -8.79 10.72 -10.16
N LEU A 69 -9.30 11.74 -9.47
CA LEU A 69 -10.00 12.86 -10.10
C LEU A 69 -9.11 13.72 -11.01
N ALA A 70 -7.79 13.62 -10.89
CA ALA A 70 -6.84 14.34 -11.72
C ALA A 70 -6.49 13.61 -13.04
N GLN A 71 -6.69 12.29 -13.14
CA GLN A 71 -6.30 11.50 -14.32
C GLN A 71 -7.32 10.41 -14.74
N ASN A 72 -8.43 10.28 -14.02
CA ASN A 72 -9.49 9.28 -14.18
C ASN A 72 -9.04 7.81 -14.09
N TRP A 73 -7.90 7.53 -13.44
CA TRP A 73 -7.46 6.16 -13.19
C TRP A 73 -6.55 6.07 -11.96
N LEU A 74 -6.42 4.85 -11.42
CA LEU A 74 -5.53 4.51 -10.31
C LEU A 74 -4.83 3.18 -10.57
N PHE A 75 -3.58 3.07 -10.15
CA PHE A 75 -2.79 1.84 -10.25
C PHE A 75 -3.13 0.87 -9.10
N LEU A 76 -3.82 -0.23 -9.41
CA LEU A 76 -4.16 -1.32 -8.49
C LEU A 76 -4.62 -0.88 -7.08
N PRO A 77 -5.60 0.04 -6.97
CA PRO A 77 -6.00 0.63 -5.69
C PRO A 77 -6.49 -0.40 -4.66
N GLY A 78 -7.10 -1.50 -5.10
CA GLY A 78 -7.59 -2.57 -4.22
C GLY A 78 -6.44 -3.33 -3.54
N LEU A 79 -5.41 -3.69 -4.30
CA LEU A 79 -4.22 -4.38 -3.77
C LEU A 79 -3.38 -3.46 -2.89
N GLU A 80 -3.25 -2.19 -3.24
CA GLU A 80 -2.60 -1.20 -2.39
C GLU A 80 -3.32 -1.04 -1.04
N LEU A 81 -4.65 -0.98 -1.05
CA LEU A 81 -5.44 -0.93 0.18
C LEU A 81 -5.31 -2.23 0.99
N LEU A 82 -5.25 -3.38 0.33
CA LEU A 82 -4.99 -4.68 0.96
C LEU A 82 -3.63 -4.67 1.68
N TYR A 83 -2.59 -4.12 1.05
CA TYR A 83 -1.27 -3.95 1.64
C TYR A 83 -1.35 -3.09 2.89
N LEU A 84 -1.92 -1.88 2.73
CA LEU A 84 -2.03 -0.94 3.83
C LEU A 84 -2.79 -1.57 4.98
N MET A 85 -3.84 -2.36 4.76
CA MET A 85 -4.62 -3.03 5.80
C MET A 85 -3.98 -4.28 6.41
N ASN A 86 -2.73 -4.62 6.06
CA ASN A 86 -2.08 -5.89 6.43
C ASN A 86 -2.88 -7.12 5.97
N GLY A 87 -3.63 -7.01 4.86
CA GLY A 87 -4.54 -8.04 4.39
C GLY A 87 -3.89 -9.15 3.56
N PHE A 88 -2.62 -9.00 3.15
CA PHE A 88 -1.93 -10.04 2.36
C PHE A 88 -1.77 -11.38 3.10
N TYR A 89 -1.83 -11.40 4.43
CA TYR A 89 -1.87 -12.66 5.20
C TYR A 89 -3.08 -13.54 4.82
N ILE A 90 -4.17 -12.97 4.31
CA ILE A 90 -5.32 -13.71 3.81
C ILE A 90 -4.96 -14.52 2.55
N LEU A 91 -4.09 -13.96 1.70
CA LEU A 91 -3.62 -14.61 0.47
C LEU A 91 -2.48 -15.61 0.74
N ALA A 92 -1.76 -15.44 1.86
CA ALA A 92 -0.56 -16.21 2.18
C ALA A 92 -0.75 -17.74 2.28
N TYR A 93 -2.00 -18.20 2.44
CA TYR A 93 -2.32 -19.62 2.58
C TYR A 93 -2.55 -20.35 1.25
N ASP A 94 -2.58 -19.62 0.12
CA ASP A 94 -2.85 -20.19 -1.20
C ASP A 94 -1.81 -19.68 -2.21
N SER A 95 -0.79 -20.52 -2.46
CA SER A 95 0.27 -20.23 -3.42
C SER A 95 -0.24 -19.98 -4.84
N ASN A 96 -1.36 -20.60 -5.25
CA ASN A 96 -1.92 -20.38 -6.58
C ASN A 96 -2.50 -18.96 -6.67
N ARG A 97 -3.23 -18.53 -5.64
CA ARG A 97 -3.72 -17.13 -5.55
C ARG A 97 -2.59 -16.12 -5.47
N LEU A 98 -1.52 -16.41 -4.73
CA LEU A 98 -0.35 -15.53 -4.68
C LEU A 98 0.30 -15.36 -6.05
N ASN A 99 0.53 -16.46 -6.79
CA ASN A 99 1.10 -16.39 -8.13
C ASN A 99 0.16 -15.65 -9.10
N ALA A 100 -1.14 -15.95 -9.10
CA ALA A 100 -2.12 -15.23 -9.93
C ALA A 100 -2.15 -13.73 -9.61
N THR A 101 -2.06 -13.36 -8.34
CA THR A 101 -2.00 -11.95 -7.92
C THR A 101 -0.69 -11.29 -8.37
N LEU A 102 0.43 -12.03 -8.30
CA LEU A 102 1.72 -11.56 -8.80
C LEU A 102 1.69 -11.33 -10.31
N ASP A 103 1.02 -12.19 -11.07
CA ASP A 103 0.83 -12.02 -12.51
C ASP A 103 0.00 -10.77 -12.83
N ILE A 104 -1.07 -10.50 -12.06
CA ILE A 104 -1.84 -9.25 -12.17
C ILE A 104 -0.92 -8.03 -11.95
N VAL A 105 -0.11 -8.03 -10.89
CA VAL A 105 0.82 -6.92 -10.59
C VAL A 105 1.85 -6.74 -11.69
N ASN A 106 2.43 -7.84 -12.21
CA ASN A 106 3.43 -7.78 -13.28
C ASN A 106 2.83 -7.26 -14.59
N ASN A 107 1.63 -7.72 -14.96
CA ASN A 107 0.95 -7.24 -16.16
C ASN A 107 0.60 -5.75 -16.05
N ALA A 108 0.09 -5.31 -14.90
CA ALA A 108 -0.19 -3.90 -14.66
C ALA A 108 1.10 -3.05 -14.69
N LEU A 109 2.21 -3.52 -14.11
CA LEU A 109 3.51 -2.83 -14.20
C LEU A 109 3.99 -2.69 -15.64
N ASN A 110 3.87 -3.74 -16.45
CA ASN A 110 4.23 -3.69 -17.86
C ASN A 110 3.37 -2.68 -18.62
N ASP A 111 2.05 -2.72 -18.42
CA ASP A 111 1.10 -1.77 -19.03
C ASP A 111 1.43 -0.31 -18.62
N LEU A 112 1.68 -0.08 -17.34
CA LEU A 112 2.11 1.23 -16.81
C LEU A 112 3.37 1.76 -17.52
N GLN A 113 4.37 0.90 -17.72
CA GLN A 113 5.64 1.27 -18.36
C GLN A 113 5.49 1.49 -19.88
N LEU A 114 4.51 0.84 -20.52
CA LEU A 114 4.28 1.00 -21.96
C LEU A 114 3.40 2.21 -22.28
N HIS A 115 2.41 2.51 -21.45
CA HIS A 115 1.33 3.42 -21.80
C HIS A 115 1.22 4.66 -20.90
N HIS A 116 1.77 4.62 -19.69
CA HIS A 116 1.51 5.62 -18.65
C HIS A 116 2.76 6.37 -18.16
N THR A 117 3.88 6.30 -18.86
CA THR A 117 5.15 6.94 -18.44
C THR A 117 5.11 8.46 -18.35
N ASN A 118 4.19 9.10 -19.08
CA ASN A 118 3.97 10.54 -19.05
C ASN A 118 2.90 10.97 -18.04
N ASP A 119 2.28 10.03 -17.32
CA ASP A 119 1.24 10.34 -16.37
C ASP A 119 1.80 11.07 -15.15
N ARG A 120 1.00 12.01 -14.65
CA ARG A 120 1.37 12.88 -13.53
C ARG A 120 1.87 12.11 -12.30
N PHE A 121 1.28 10.95 -12.04
CA PHE A 121 1.60 10.11 -10.87
C PHE A 121 2.35 8.83 -11.24
N TYR A 122 2.97 8.76 -12.42
CA TYR A 122 3.67 7.57 -12.91
C TYR A 122 4.66 7.00 -11.88
N ILE A 123 5.50 7.86 -11.29
CA ILE A 123 6.56 7.42 -10.38
C ILE A 123 5.98 6.78 -9.10
N ASP A 124 4.93 7.36 -8.53
CA ASP A 124 4.25 6.81 -7.34
C ASP A 124 3.50 5.51 -7.68
N SER A 125 2.86 5.43 -8.86
CA SER A 125 2.22 4.19 -9.35
C SER A 125 3.25 3.07 -9.54
N TYR A 126 4.39 3.38 -10.16
CA TYR A 126 5.47 2.43 -10.38
C TYR A 126 6.06 1.93 -9.06
N GLY A 127 6.36 2.85 -8.14
CA GLY A 127 6.84 2.50 -6.80
C GLY A 127 5.82 1.66 -6.00
N SER A 128 4.52 1.94 -6.15
CA SER A 128 3.45 1.15 -5.54
C SER A 128 3.40 -0.27 -6.12
N GLY A 129 3.54 -0.42 -7.44
CA GLY A 129 3.62 -1.74 -8.08
C GLY A 129 4.85 -2.53 -7.68
N LEU A 130 6.01 -1.88 -7.57
CA LEU A 130 7.23 -2.51 -7.02
C LEU A 130 7.02 -2.98 -5.58
N LEU A 131 6.33 -2.20 -4.74
CA LEU A 131 6.06 -2.56 -3.35
C LEU A 131 5.16 -3.80 -3.28
N LEU A 132 4.05 -3.79 -4.03
CA LEU A 132 3.12 -4.92 -4.12
C LEU A 132 3.81 -6.18 -4.64
N ARG A 133 4.62 -6.04 -5.69
CA ARG A 133 5.42 -7.13 -6.27
C ARG A 133 6.39 -7.71 -5.24
N GLY A 134 7.13 -6.85 -4.54
CA GLY A 134 8.09 -7.28 -3.52
C GLY A 134 7.42 -8.03 -2.36
N VAL A 135 6.25 -7.56 -1.90
CA VAL A 135 5.47 -8.22 -0.84
C VAL A 135 5.00 -9.60 -1.28
N LEU A 136 4.44 -9.72 -2.49
CA LEU A 136 4.02 -11.01 -3.04
C LEU A 136 5.19 -11.98 -3.20
N LEU A 137 6.34 -11.50 -3.68
CA LEU A 137 7.56 -12.28 -3.79
C LEU A 137 8.08 -12.73 -2.42
N HIS A 138 7.96 -11.91 -1.38
CA HIS A 138 8.27 -12.29 0.01
C HIS A 138 7.37 -13.45 0.45
N PHE A 139 6.06 -13.36 0.29
CA PHE A 139 5.15 -14.47 0.63
C PHE A 139 5.42 -15.75 -0.18
N LEU A 140 5.94 -15.63 -1.40
CA LEU A 140 6.38 -16.74 -2.24
C LEU A 140 7.82 -17.22 -1.94
N HIS A 141 8.45 -16.70 -0.90
CA HIS A 141 9.84 -17.00 -0.50
C HIS A 141 10.91 -16.68 -1.57
N ARG A 142 10.61 -15.80 -2.53
CA ARG A 142 11.53 -15.33 -3.57
C ARG A 142 12.27 -14.07 -3.11
N TYR A 143 13.03 -14.21 -2.02
CA TYR A 143 13.58 -13.08 -1.26
C TYR A 143 14.52 -12.18 -2.07
N ASN A 144 15.34 -12.72 -2.97
CA ASN A 144 16.25 -11.91 -3.79
C ASN A 144 15.48 -10.94 -4.70
N GLN A 145 14.47 -11.44 -5.40
CA GLN A 145 13.62 -10.63 -6.28
C GLN A 145 12.80 -9.60 -5.48
N ALA A 146 12.35 -9.98 -4.27
CA ALA A 146 11.69 -9.04 -3.38
C ALA A 146 12.63 -7.90 -2.94
N HIS A 147 13.87 -8.22 -2.57
CA HIS A 147 14.88 -7.22 -2.24
C HIS A 147 15.19 -6.29 -3.42
N GLU A 148 15.34 -6.82 -4.63
CA GLU A 148 15.56 -6.00 -5.84
C GLU A 148 14.43 -4.98 -6.05
N ALA A 149 13.18 -5.40 -5.89
CA ALA A 149 12.02 -4.51 -6.00
C ALA A 149 12.06 -3.40 -4.93
N PHE A 150 12.37 -3.75 -3.68
CA PHE A 150 12.47 -2.77 -2.58
C PHE A 150 13.68 -1.83 -2.74
N ASP A 151 14.81 -2.32 -3.22
CA ASP A 151 16.00 -1.51 -3.48
C ASP A 151 15.76 -0.50 -4.61
N GLU A 152 14.97 -0.87 -5.62
CA GLU A 152 14.54 0.07 -6.64
C GLU A 152 13.67 1.20 -6.06
N ILE A 153 12.72 0.89 -5.18
CA ILE A 153 11.92 1.93 -4.49
C ILE A 153 12.84 2.86 -3.69
N ILE A 154 13.80 2.32 -2.94
CA ILE A 154 14.73 3.12 -2.14
C ILE A 154 15.59 4.03 -3.04
N ARG A 155 16.05 3.54 -4.19
CA ARG A 155 16.78 4.37 -5.18
C ARG A 155 15.92 5.50 -5.74
N LEU A 156 14.62 5.26 -5.92
CA LEU A 156 13.65 6.24 -6.42
C LEU A 156 13.12 7.19 -5.33
N ALA A 157 13.51 7.03 -4.07
CA ALA A 157 12.94 7.74 -2.93
C ALA A 157 12.87 9.27 -3.12
N LYS A 158 13.90 9.88 -3.72
CA LYS A 158 13.97 11.33 -3.96
C LYS A 158 13.00 11.83 -5.05
N LYS A 159 12.44 10.93 -5.85
CA LYS A 159 11.52 11.26 -6.95
C LYS A 159 10.05 11.14 -6.55
N PHE A 160 9.73 10.50 -5.43
CA PHE A 160 8.36 10.39 -4.95
C PHE A 160 7.86 11.71 -4.35
N ASP A 161 6.54 11.80 -4.16
CA ASP A 161 5.96 12.85 -3.33
C ASP A 161 6.63 12.89 -1.94
N THR A 162 6.85 14.09 -1.41
CA THR A 162 7.50 14.27 -0.09
C THR A 162 6.80 13.55 1.06
N LYS A 163 5.50 13.27 0.93
CA LYS A 163 4.69 12.54 1.91
C LYS A 163 4.48 11.09 1.53
N SER A 164 5.23 10.56 0.56
CA SER A 164 5.11 9.19 0.10
C SER A 164 5.52 8.20 1.19
N PHE A 165 4.71 7.15 1.35
CA PHE A 165 4.97 6.07 2.30
C PHE A 165 5.86 4.97 1.71
N LEU A 166 6.16 5.01 0.41
CA LEU A 166 6.74 3.89 -0.34
C LEU A 166 8.13 3.49 0.17
N ALA A 167 9.06 4.44 0.24
CA ALA A 167 10.43 4.18 0.68
C ALA A 167 10.53 3.66 2.13
N PRO A 168 9.88 4.27 3.13
CA PRO A 168 9.93 3.73 4.49
C PRO A 168 9.22 2.37 4.60
N ASN A 169 8.15 2.11 3.84
CA ASN A 169 7.53 0.77 3.79
C ASN A 169 8.44 -0.27 3.13
N ALA A 170 9.15 0.08 2.05
CA ALA A 170 10.13 -0.82 1.42
C ALA A 170 11.24 -1.24 2.40
N LEU A 171 11.74 -0.30 3.22
CA LEU A 171 12.69 -0.61 4.29
C LEU A 171 12.11 -1.54 5.37
N LEU A 172 10.86 -1.31 5.78
CA LEU A 172 10.16 -2.21 6.69
C LEU A 172 10.09 -3.63 6.10
N GLU A 173 9.64 -3.78 4.85
CA GLU A 173 9.51 -5.09 4.21
C GLU A 173 10.86 -5.80 4.08
N LYS A 174 11.94 -5.08 3.75
CA LYS A 174 13.30 -5.66 3.80
C LYS A 174 13.63 -6.19 5.20
N GLY A 175 13.32 -5.42 6.25
CA GLY A 175 13.49 -5.86 7.64
C GLY A 175 12.67 -7.11 7.97
N LEU A 176 11.44 -7.21 7.47
CA LEU A 176 10.58 -8.38 7.65
C LEU A 176 11.11 -9.63 6.91
N ILE A 177 11.71 -9.48 5.73
CA ILE A 177 12.40 -10.58 5.04
C ILE A 177 13.57 -11.10 5.88
N TYR A 178 14.43 -10.20 6.38
CA TYR A 178 15.56 -10.61 7.23
C TYR A 178 15.09 -11.30 8.51
N LEU A 179 13.96 -10.85 9.07
CA LEU A 179 13.33 -11.53 10.20
C LEU A 179 12.87 -12.95 9.84
N SER A 180 12.24 -13.15 8.67
CA SER A 180 11.88 -14.48 8.16
C SER A 180 13.10 -15.39 7.96
N LEU A 181 14.24 -14.81 7.58
CA LEU A 181 15.53 -15.51 7.41
C LEU A 181 16.31 -15.70 8.72
N LYS A 182 15.75 -15.28 9.87
CA LYS A 182 16.41 -15.27 11.18
C LYS A 182 17.71 -14.44 11.24
N GLN A 183 17.88 -13.50 10.31
CA GLN A 183 19.02 -12.59 10.23
C GLN A 183 18.74 -11.33 11.06
N LYS A 184 18.89 -11.48 12.37
CA LYS A 184 18.44 -10.49 13.36
C LYS A 184 19.06 -9.10 13.19
N GLN A 185 20.39 -9.02 13.01
CA GLN A 185 21.07 -7.73 12.96
C GLN A 185 20.59 -6.90 11.76
N GLN A 186 20.55 -7.53 10.57
CA GLN A 186 20.04 -6.89 9.36
C GLN A 186 18.58 -6.46 9.52
N ALA A 187 17.74 -7.29 10.15
CA ALA A 187 16.35 -6.93 10.43
C ALA A 187 16.28 -5.63 11.26
N ILE A 188 17.03 -5.53 12.36
CA ILE A 188 17.09 -4.32 13.21
C ILE A 188 17.56 -3.12 12.39
N ASP A 189 18.63 -3.26 11.61
CA ASP A 189 19.22 -2.16 10.85
C ASP A 189 18.20 -1.56 9.86
N TYR A 190 17.48 -2.38 9.12
CA TYR A 190 16.46 -1.91 8.18
C TYR A 190 15.21 -1.35 8.87
N LEU A 191 14.78 -1.93 10.00
CA LEU A 191 13.68 -1.42 10.80
C LEU A 191 14.02 -0.03 11.40
N HIS A 192 15.25 0.16 11.86
CA HIS A 192 15.74 1.45 12.35
C HIS A 192 15.85 2.50 11.24
N LYS A 193 16.37 2.14 10.05
CA LYS A 193 16.39 3.03 8.89
C LYS A 193 14.99 3.48 8.49
N SER A 194 14.03 2.54 8.45
CA SER A 194 12.62 2.83 8.16
C SER A 194 12.03 3.86 9.12
N LEU A 195 12.42 3.82 10.40
CA LEU A 195 11.93 4.73 11.44
C LEU A 195 12.60 6.11 11.44
N ASN A 196 13.90 6.17 11.14
CA ASN A 196 14.71 7.37 11.38
C ASN A 196 14.94 8.23 10.12
N ASP A 197 14.98 7.61 8.94
CA ASP A 197 15.38 8.28 7.70
C ASP A 197 14.21 9.04 7.03
N TYR A 198 12.96 8.81 7.47
CA TYR A 198 11.74 9.37 6.88
C TYR A 198 10.79 9.89 7.97
N LYS A 199 10.13 11.03 7.72
CA LYS A 199 9.18 11.68 8.64
C LYS A 199 8.04 12.36 7.88
N ASP A 200 6.92 12.61 8.55
CA ASP A 200 5.78 13.38 8.06
C ASP A 200 5.11 12.82 6.79
N TYR A 201 5.29 11.52 6.53
CA TYR A 201 4.68 10.81 5.40
C TYR A 201 3.30 10.23 5.74
N GLN A 202 2.55 9.88 4.70
CA GLN A 202 1.23 9.29 4.85
C GLN A 202 1.30 7.98 5.64
N LEU A 203 0.38 7.81 6.59
CA LEU A 203 0.27 6.58 7.39
C LEU A 203 1.51 6.28 8.27
N GLU A 204 2.33 7.28 8.60
CA GLU A 204 3.52 7.11 9.47
C GLU A 204 3.24 6.37 10.78
N SER A 205 2.23 6.81 11.55
CA SER A 205 1.84 6.12 12.80
C SER A 205 1.51 4.63 12.62
N ARG A 206 0.98 4.26 11.45
CA ARG A 206 0.69 2.87 11.12
C ARG A 206 1.96 2.08 10.83
N LEU A 207 2.91 2.67 10.09
CA LEU A 207 4.20 2.05 9.85
C LEU A 207 4.95 1.83 11.16
N GLN A 208 5.00 2.85 12.03
CA GLN A 208 5.63 2.77 13.34
C GLN A 208 5.07 1.62 14.19
N PHE A 209 3.75 1.40 14.16
CA PHE A 209 3.13 0.25 14.83
C PHE A 209 3.65 -1.09 14.26
N ARG A 210 3.76 -1.21 12.93
CA ARG A 210 4.29 -2.42 12.27
C ARG A 210 5.76 -2.66 12.62
N ILE A 211 6.57 -1.61 12.62
CA ILE A 211 7.99 -1.66 13.03
C ILE A 211 8.10 -2.14 14.47
N ASN A 212 7.33 -1.56 15.39
CA ASN A 212 7.35 -1.96 16.81
C ASN A 212 6.95 -3.42 17.00
N ALA A 213 5.93 -3.90 16.30
CA ALA A 213 5.54 -5.31 16.33
C ALA A 213 6.67 -6.23 15.79
N ALA A 214 7.37 -5.83 14.73
CA ALA A 214 8.52 -6.55 14.22
C ALA A 214 9.70 -6.56 15.22
N MET A 215 9.99 -5.42 15.85
CA MET A 215 11.01 -5.29 16.89
C MET A 215 10.72 -6.16 18.12
N GLN A 216 9.44 -6.33 18.49
CA GLN A 216 9.06 -7.27 19.55
C GLN A 216 9.36 -8.72 19.17
N LYS A 217 9.06 -9.12 17.92
CA LYS A 217 9.42 -10.46 17.42
C LYS A 217 10.93 -10.70 17.45
N VAL A 218 11.73 -9.70 17.08
CA VAL A 218 13.19 -9.76 17.17
C VAL A 218 13.64 -10.06 18.61
N LYS A 219 13.09 -9.36 19.60
CA LYS A 219 13.43 -9.60 21.02
C LYS A 219 13.05 -11.00 21.49
N GLN A 220 11.95 -11.55 20.99
CA GLN A 220 11.51 -12.90 21.34
C GLN A 220 12.41 -14.01 20.77
N MET A 221 13.23 -13.72 19.75
CA MET A 221 14.19 -14.69 19.20
C MET A 221 15.44 -14.87 20.07
N ASP A 222 15.67 -13.97 21.03
CA ASP A 222 16.79 -14.05 21.97
C ASP A 222 16.48 -14.84 23.24
N ASN A 223 15.20 -15.16 23.45
CA ASN A 223 14.69 -15.94 24.58
C ASN A 223 14.47 -17.39 24.17
#